data_AF-A0A2D8KSX0-F1
#
_entry.id   AF-A0A2D8KSX0-F1
#
_cell.length_a   1.000
_cell.length_b   1.000
_cell.length_c   1.000
_cell.angle_alpha   90.00
_cell.angle_beta   90.00
_cell.angle_gamma   90.00
#
_symmetry.space_group_name_H-M   'P 1'
#
loop_
_entity.id
_entity.type
_entity.pdbx_description
1 polymer ?
#
loop_
_entity_poly.entity_id
_entity_poly.type
_entity_poly.pdbx_seq_one_letter_code
_entity_poly.pdbx_strand_id
1 'polypeptide(L)'
;VNKGQEQIEWGQKELEEQLLVTDFILNALEGLPEIKIGEITKPYSTHAGTLLHIRTDISGKVSQAEDQSKLIEALHPTPAVCGLPRKEALEFIQKHEHYDREYYSGFLGELNFKTEKKRNGNRRNQENQQFSAILKQTSLYVNLRCMKLKDGDARIYIGGGITRDSDPAHEWMETVNKAQTMKSVLVK
;
A
#
# COMPACT_ATOMS: atom_id res chain seq x y z
N VAL A 1 19.98 9.46 -3.51
CA VAL A 1 18.69 9.73 -4.22
C VAL A 1 18.94 9.58 -5.70
N ASN A 2 18.58 8.43 -6.27
CA ASN A 2 18.85 8.07 -7.66
C ASN A 2 17.82 8.76 -8.57
N LYS A 3 18.10 10.00 -8.96
CA LYS A 3 17.27 10.75 -9.91
C LYS A 3 17.55 10.21 -11.33
N GLY A 4 16.60 9.49 -11.91
CA GLY A 4 16.59 9.15 -13.35
C GLY A 4 17.02 7.74 -13.75
N GLN A 5 17.19 6.80 -12.82
CA GLN A 5 17.37 5.39 -13.17
C GLN A 5 16.03 4.66 -13.21
N GLU A 6 15.66 4.11 -14.36
CA GLU A 6 14.44 3.28 -14.52
C GLU A 6 14.57 1.90 -13.83
N GLN A 7 15.81 1.47 -13.59
CA GLN A 7 16.14 0.23 -12.89
C GLN A 7 17.26 0.48 -11.88
N ILE A 8 17.05 0.00 -10.66
CA ILE A 8 18.03 -0.02 -9.58
C ILE A 8 18.23 -1.49 -9.22
N GLU A 9 19.47 -1.90 -8.97
CA GLU A 9 19.75 -3.18 -8.33
C GLU A 9 19.43 -3.05 -6.84
N TRP A 10 18.40 -3.77 -6.39
CA TRP A 10 18.01 -3.80 -4.98
C TRP A 10 19.01 -4.63 -4.19
N GLY A 11 19.37 -4.15 -3.00
CA GLY A 11 20.19 -4.91 -2.07
C GLY A 11 19.44 -6.12 -1.52
N GLN A 12 20.21 -7.02 -0.91
CA GLN A 12 19.66 -8.22 -0.28
C GLN A 12 18.64 -7.87 0.82
N LYS A 13 18.91 -6.82 1.60
CA LYS A 13 18.02 -6.32 2.66
C LYS A 13 16.64 -5.94 2.11
N GLU A 14 16.59 -5.11 1.06
CA GLU A 14 15.31 -4.64 0.50
C GLU A 14 14.52 -5.78 -0.15
N LEU A 15 15.21 -6.76 -0.75
CA LEU A 15 14.58 -7.96 -1.29
C LEU A 15 14.00 -8.86 -0.19
N GLU A 16 14.72 -9.02 0.91
CA GLU A 16 14.24 -9.78 2.08
C GLU A 16 13.03 -9.11 2.74
N GLU A 17 13.07 -7.79 2.93
CA GLU A 17 11.94 -7.02 3.46
C GLU A 17 10.71 -7.14 2.55
N GLN A 18 10.89 -7.04 1.23
CA GLN A 18 9.81 -7.21 0.26
C GLN A 18 9.22 -8.63 0.29
N LEU A 19 10.07 -9.65 0.45
CA LEU A 19 9.64 -11.04 0.54
C LEU A 19 8.79 -11.29 1.79
N LEU A 20 9.22 -10.77 2.95
CA LEU A 20 8.46 -10.88 4.21
C LEU A 20 7.05 -10.29 4.09
N VAL A 21 6.92 -9.14 3.40
CA VAL A 21 5.61 -8.52 3.14
C VAL A 21 4.78 -9.38 2.19
N THR A 22 5.40 -9.90 1.14
CA THR A 22 4.73 -10.75 0.13
C THR A 22 4.20 -12.02 0.78
N ASP A 23 5.04 -12.75 1.52
CA ASP A 23 4.70 -13.99 2.21
C ASP A 23 3.59 -13.76 3.24
N PHE A 24 3.66 -12.65 3.98
CA PHE A 24 2.59 -12.28 4.90
C PHE A 24 1.24 -12.13 4.19
N ILE A 25 1.21 -11.41 3.07
CA ILE A 25 -0.04 -11.18 2.31
C ILE A 25 -0.56 -12.50 1.75
N LEU A 26 0.30 -13.34 1.18
CA LEU A 26 -0.11 -14.65 0.64
C LEU A 26 -0.70 -15.55 1.73
N ASN A 27 -0.03 -15.69 2.87
CA ASN A 27 -0.53 -16.47 3.99
C ASN A 27 -1.87 -15.94 4.54
N ALA A 28 -2.02 -14.61 4.62
CA ALA A 28 -3.27 -14.00 5.05
C ALA A 28 -4.42 -14.27 4.07
N LEU A 29 -4.16 -14.24 2.76
CA LEU A 29 -5.15 -14.53 1.73
C LEU A 29 -5.49 -16.03 1.66
N GLU A 30 -4.52 -16.92 1.85
CA GLU A 30 -4.76 -18.38 1.92
C GLU A 30 -5.65 -18.77 3.10
N GLY A 31 -5.60 -18.02 4.19
CA GLY A 31 -6.51 -18.17 5.33
C GLY A 31 -7.97 -17.80 5.05
N LEU A 32 -8.27 -17.20 3.88
CA LEU A 32 -9.61 -16.78 3.49
C LEU A 32 -10.17 -17.71 2.40
N PRO A 33 -11.14 -18.59 2.71
CA PRO A 33 -11.60 -19.63 1.78
C PRO A 33 -12.32 -19.10 0.54
N GLU A 34 -12.82 -17.87 0.59
CA GLU A 34 -13.50 -17.19 -0.53
C GLU A 34 -12.53 -16.56 -1.53
N ILE A 35 -11.22 -16.56 -1.23
CA ILE A 35 -10.20 -15.96 -2.07
C ILE A 35 -9.42 -17.06 -2.78
N LYS A 36 -9.36 -16.96 -4.10
CA LYS A 36 -8.47 -17.75 -4.93
C LYS A 36 -7.35 -16.87 -5.47
N ILE A 37 -6.14 -17.07 -4.94
CA ILE A 37 -4.93 -16.40 -5.44
C ILE A 37 -4.69 -16.81 -6.90
N GLY A 38 -4.35 -15.83 -7.73
CA GLY A 38 -4.08 -15.95 -9.15
C GLY A 38 -2.61 -15.68 -9.46
N GLU A 39 -2.35 -14.68 -10.31
CA GLU A 39 -1.00 -14.32 -10.71
C GLU A 39 -0.29 -13.53 -9.61
N ILE A 40 0.97 -13.89 -9.39
CA ILE A 40 1.93 -13.18 -8.54
C ILE A 40 3.12 -12.81 -9.42
N THR A 41 3.46 -11.53 -9.51
CA THR A 41 4.63 -11.10 -10.28
C THR A 41 5.92 -11.41 -9.53
N LYS A 42 7.05 -11.46 -10.23
CA LYS A 42 8.34 -11.29 -9.56
C LYS A 42 8.46 -9.87 -8.99
N PRO A 43 9.26 -9.63 -7.93
CA PRO A 43 9.54 -8.29 -7.47
C PRO A 43 10.14 -7.43 -8.59
N TYR A 44 9.61 -6.22 -8.77
CA TYR A 44 10.05 -5.30 -9.81
C TYR A 44 10.10 -3.86 -9.30
N SER A 45 10.89 -3.04 -9.96
CA SER A 45 11.07 -1.63 -9.67
C SER A 45 9.92 -0.78 -10.20
N THR A 46 9.35 0.07 -9.36
CA THR A 46 8.27 1.00 -9.74
C THR A 46 8.50 2.38 -9.11
N HIS A 47 7.92 3.42 -9.70
CA HIS A 47 7.99 4.76 -9.14
C HIS A 47 6.74 5.06 -8.29
N ALA A 48 6.96 5.63 -7.10
CA ALA A 48 5.93 6.26 -6.30
C ALA A 48 6.32 7.72 -6.03
N GLY A 49 5.82 8.63 -6.87
CA GLY A 49 6.29 10.01 -6.91
C GLY A 49 7.76 10.08 -7.34
N THR A 50 8.61 10.66 -6.50
CA THR A 50 10.04 10.87 -6.79
C THR A 50 10.94 9.74 -6.32
N LEU A 51 10.40 8.69 -5.70
CA LEU A 51 11.17 7.58 -5.15
C LEU A 51 10.88 6.28 -5.91
N LEU A 52 11.91 5.47 -6.07
CA LEU A 52 11.78 4.10 -6.54
C LEU A 52 11.35 3.21 -5.38
N HIS A 53 10.51 2.23 -5.67
CA HIS A 53 10.02 1.22 -4.76
C HIS A 53 10.15 -0.15 -5.41
N ILE A 54 10.42 -1.17 -4.60
CA ILE A 54 10.24 -2.55 -5.02
C ILE A 54 8.76 -2.94 -4.83
N ARG A 55 8.19 -3.65 -5.79
CA ARG A 55 6.78 -4.00 -5.82
C ARG A 55 6.58 -5.45 -6.28
N THR A 56 5.67 -6.13 -5.62
CA THR A 56 5.12 -7.43 -6.03
C THR A 56 3.62 -7.24 -6.21
N ASP A 57 3.09 -7.58 -7.38
CA ASP A 57 1.66 -7.59 -7.62
C ASP A 57 1.09 -8.96 -7.30
N ILE A 58 0.02 -8.98 -6.51
CA ILE A 58 -0.74 -10.17 -6.16
C ILE A 58 -2.16 -9.96 -6.67
N SER A 59 -2.62 -10.84 -7.54
CA SER A 59 -3.97 -10.83 -8.09
C SER A 59 -4.74 -12.09 -7.69
N GLY A 60 -6.06 -12.03 -7.73
CA GLY A 60 -6.91 -13.16 -7.36
C GLY A 60 -8.37 -12.93 -7.72
N LYS A 61 -9.19 -13.94 -7.45
CA LYS A 61 -10.65 -13.88 -7.57
C LYS A 61 -11.29 -14.06 -6.21
N VAL A 62 -12.37 -13.35 -5.97
CA VAL A 62 -13.23 -13.52 -4.80
C VAL A 62 -14.49 -14.24 -5.27
N SER A 63 -14.81 -15.40 -4.69
CA SER A 63 -15.92 -16.27 -5.13
C SER A 63 -17.29 -15.71 -4.81
N GLN A 64 -17.42 -14.91 -3.75
CA GLN A 64 -18.66 -14.28 -3.34
C GLN A 64 -18.49 -12.76 -3.21
N ALA A 65 -19.60 -12.03 -3.26
CA ALA A 65 -19.63 -10.61 -2.91
C ALA A 65 -19.39 -10.52 -1.39
N GLU A 66 -18.12 -10.59 -1.01
CA GLU A 66 -17.72 -10.73 0.37
C GLU A 66 -17.87 -9.42 1.14
N ASP A 67 -17.99 -9.55 2.45
CA ASP A 67 -17.72 -8.44 3.35
C ASP A 67 -16.23 -8.08 3.23
N GLN A 68 -15.97 -6.94 2.58
CA GLN A 68 -14.63 -6.41 2.35
C GLN A 68 -13.88 -6.17 3.67
N SER A 69 -14.59 -6.10 4.81
CA SER A 69 -13.99 -5.99 6.14
C SER A 69 -13.01 -7.13 6.44
N LYS A 70 -13.37 -8.39 6.15
CA LYS A 70 -12.52 -9.56 6.45
C LYS A 70 -11.19 -9.52 5.72
N LEU A 71 -11.23 -9.13 4.44
CA LEU A 71 -10.03 -8.95 3.63
C LEU A 71 -9.14 -7.83 4.21
N ILE A 72 -9.74 -6.70 4.58
CA ILE A 72 -9.02 -5.57 5.17
C ILE A 72 -8.41 -5.97 6.52
N GLU A 73 -9.15 -6.64 7.40
CA GLU A 73 -8.70 -7.10 8.72
C GLU A 73 -7.57 -8.14 8.62
N ALA A 74 -7.66 -9.04 7.64
CA ALA A 74 -6.60 -10.01 7.38
C ALA A 74 -5.30 -9.31 6.95
N LEU A 75 -5.39 -8.34 6.04
CA LEU A 75 -4.22 -7.68 5.45
C LEU A 75 -3.64 -6.56 6.32
N HIS A 76 -4.47 -5.78 6.99
CA HIS A 76 -4.06 -4.56 7.68
C HIS A 76 -3.78 -4.79 9.18
N PRO A 77 -2.69 -4.21 9.74
CA PRO A 77 -1.54 -3.65 9.03
C PRO A 77 -0.65 -4.76 8.45
N THR A 78 -0.08 -4.50 7.28
CA THR A 78 0.96 -5.37 6.72
C THR A 78 2.30 -5.11 7.42
N PRO A 79 3.29 -6.02 7.30
CA PRO A 79 4.63 -5.82 7.84
C PRO A 79 5.31 -4.53 7.35
N ALA A 80 4.95 -4.06 6.16
CA ALA A 80 5.54 -2.86 5.54
C ALA A 80 5.35 -1.57 6.35
N VAL A 81 4.33 -1.53 7.23
CA VAL A 81 4.03 -0.34 8.06
C VAL A 81 3.99 -0.62 9.56
N CYS A 82 4.04 -1.90 9.93
CA CYS A 82 4.05 -2.38 11.30
C CYS A 82 5.34 -3.18 11.52
N GLY A 83 5.28 -4.49 11.32
CA GLY A 83 6.41 -5.41 11.43
C GLY A 83 5.92 -6.85 11.62
N LEU A 84 6.86 -7.76 11.88
CA LEU A 84 6.58 -9.16 12.19
C LEU A 84 7.27 -9.59 13.50
N PRO A 85 6.60 -10.40 14.35
CA PRO A 85 5.18 -10.74 14.27
C PRO A 85 4.29 -9.52 14.62
N ARG A 86 3.07 -9.48 14.06
CA ARG A 86 2.24 -8.26 14.00
C ARG A 86 1.94 -7.66 15.37
N LYS A 87 1.63 -8.49 16.37
CA LYS A 87 1.22 -8.04 17.70
C LYS A 87 2.40 -7.39 18.44
N GLU A 88 3.53 -8.07 18.45
CA GLU A 88 4.76 -7.64 19.11
C GLU A 88 5.33 -6.38 18.45
N ALA A 89 5.26 -6.30 17.11
CA ALA A 89 5.65 -5.09 16.38
C ALA A 89 4.75 -3.90 16.73
N LEU A 90 3.43 -4.11 16.83
CA LEU A 90 2.49 -3.06 17.21
C LEU A 90 2.72 -2.58 18.65
N GLU A 91 2.93 -3.51 19.59
CA GLU A 91 3.28 -3.19 20.98
C GLU A 91 4.61 -2.43 21.07
N PHE A 92 5.61 -2.83 20.29
CA PHE A 92 6.89 -2.13 20.20
C PHE A 92 6.72 -0.70 19.69
N ILE A 93 5.97 -0.50 18.61
CA ILE A 93 5.67 0.84 18.05
C ILE A 93 4.96 1.70 19.09
N GLN A 94 3.90 1.20 19.71
CA GLN A 94 3.13 1.94 20.71
C GLN A 94 3.97 2.32 21.94
N LYS A 95 4.95 1.49 22.31
CA LYS A 95 5.84 1.74 23.44
C LYS A 95 6.91 2.80 23.14
N HIS A 96 7.42 2.87 21.89
CA HIS A 96 8.58 3.69 21.55
C HIS A 96 8.23 4.96 20.75
N GLU A 97 7.09 5.00 20.06
CA GLU A 97 6.62 6.22 19.42
C GLU A 97 5.84 7.07 20.41
N HIS A 98 6.36 8.24 20.74
CA HIS A 98 5.75 9.16 21.71
C HIS A 98 4.64 10.04 21.10
N TYR A 99 3.91 9.52 20.11
CA TYR A 99 2.81 10.20 19.44
C TYR A 99 1.80 9.20 18.90
N ASP A 100 0.54 9.64 18.73
CA ASP A 100 -0.49 8.85 18.05
C ASP A 100 -0.33 9.00 16.52
N ARG A 101 -0.22 7.87 15.82
CA ARG A 101 -0.18 7.85 14.35
C ARG A 101 -1.50 8.33 13.74
N GLU A 102 -2.61 8.29 14.47
CA GLU A 102 -3.94 8.65 13.99
C GLU A 102 -4.26 7.90 12.68
N TYR A 103 -4.39 8.61 11.55
CA TYR A 103 -4.64 7.98 10.24
C TYR A 103 -3.36 7.53 9.51
N TYR A 104 -2.18 7.93 9.97
CA TYR A 104 -0.92 7.55 9.35
C TYR A 104 -0.68 6.04 9.48
N SER A 105 -0.16 5.40 8.43
CA SER A 105 -0.02 3.95 8.29
C SER A 105 -1.33 3.15 8.28
N GLY A 106 -2.48 3.81 8.39
CA GLY A 106 -3.81 3.24 8.13
C GLY A 106 -4.06 2.99 6.65
N PHE A 107 -5.33 2.97 6.24
CA PHE A 107 -5.72 2.91 4.82
C PHE A 107 -6.82 3.92 4.49
N LEU A 108 -6.92 4.30 3.21
CA LEU A 108 -7.92 5.23 2.69
C LEU A 108 -8.30 4.87 1.25
N GLY A 109 -9.49 5.26 0.83
CA GLY A 109 -9.93 5.14 -0.56
C GLY A 109 -11.43 4.92 -0.70
N GLU A 110 -11.91 4.73 -1.92
CA GLU A 110 -13.34 4.57 -2.19
C GLU A 110 -13.82 3.14 -1.90
N LEU A 111 -14.94 3.06 -1.17
CA LEU A 111 -15.63 1.81 -0.87
C LEU A 111 -16.88 1.68 -1.75
N ASN A 112 -17.02 0.58 -2.48
CA ASN A 112 -18.21 0.27 -3.29
C ASN A 112 -18.59 1.37 -4.30
N PHE A 113 -17.59 2.04 -4.87
CA PHE A 113 -17.78 3.08 -5.88
C PHE A 113 -18.48 2.49 -7.12
N LYS A 114 -19.55 3.14 -7.58
CA LYS A 114 -20.33 2.66 -8.73
C LYS A 114 -19.63 3.08 -10.03
N THR A 115 -19.22 2.12 -10.83
CA THR A 115 -18.64 2.33 -12.15
C THR A 115 -19.57 1.80 -13.23
N GLU A 116 -19.91 2.65 -14.20
CA GLU A 116 -20.68 2.26 -15.38
C GLU A 116 -19.75 1.65 -16.43
N LYS A 117 -19.96 0.37 -16.76
CA LYS A 117 -19.27 -0.25 -17.89
C LYS A 117 -20.20 -0.30 -19.10
N LYS A 118 -19.97 0.58 -20.07
CA LYS A 118 -20.63 0.50 -21.38
C LYS A 118 -20.17 -0.78 -22.08
N ARG A 119 -21.11 -1.64 -22.48
CA ARG A 119 -20.79 -2.80 -23.33
C ARG A 119 -20.41 -2.32 -24.73
N ASN A 120 -19.45 -3.03 -25.32
CA ASN A 120 -18.79 -2.82 -26.61
C ASN A 120 -19.54 -1.93 -27.63
N GLY A 121 -18.88 -0.86 -28.11
CA GLY A 121 -19.42 0.09 -29.09
C GLY A 121 -19.51 -0.42 -30.53
N ASN A 122 -19.75 -1.72 -30.74
CA ASN A 122 -19.97 -2.25 -32.08
C ASN A 122 -21.30 -1.71 -32.61
N ARG A 123 -21.21 -0.76 -33.55
CA ARG A 123 -22.31 0.00 -34.18
C ARG A 123 -23.48 -0.84 -34.73
N ARG A 124 -23.31 -2.16 -34.89
CA ARG A 124 -24.32 -3.08 -35.44
C ARG A 124 -25.45 -3.45 -34.48
N ASN A 125 -25.28 -3.30 -33.16
CA ASN A 125 -26.32 -3.62 -32.18
C ASN A 125 -26.70 -2.38 -31.36
N GLN A 126 -27.55 -1.52 -31.92
CA GLN A 126 -28.04 -0.31 -31.24
C GLN A 126 -28.93 -0.63 -30.02
N GLU A 127 -29.67 -1.74 -30.02
CA GLU A 127 -30.51 -2.15 -28.87
C GLU A 127 -29.70 -2.48 -27.61
N ASN A 128 -28.50 -3.05 -27.75
CA ASN A 128 -27.66 -3.41 -26.59
C ASN A 128 -26.93 -2.22 -25.96
N GLN A 129 -27.10 -1.00 -26.50
CA GLN A 129 -26.48 0.22 -25.97
C GLN A 129 -27.20 0.79 -24.74
N GLN A 130 -28.42 0.33 -24.44
CA GLN A 130 -29.23 0.86 -23.33
C GLN A 130 -28.91 0.24 -21.96
N PHE A 131 -28.17 -0.86 -21.89
CA PHE A 131 -27.87 -1.54 -20.63
C PHE A 131 -26.41 -1.30 -20.22
N SER A 132 -26.18 -0.33 -19.33
CA SER A 132 -24.93 -0.21 -18.58
C SER A 132 -24.98 -1.19 -17.39
N ALA A 133 -23.97 -2.05 -17.27
CA ALA A 133 -23.81 -2.79 -16.04
C ALA A 133 -23.19 -1.84 -15.00
N ILE A 134 -23.90 -1.63 -13.87
CA ILE A 134 -23.34 -0.94 -12.73
C ILE A 134 -22.46 -1.95 -11.98
N LEU A 135 -21.14 -1.74 -12.05
CA LEU A 135 -20.18 -2.48 -11.25
C LEU A 135 -19.89 -1.69 -9.97
N LYS A 136 -19.59 -2.40 -8.88
CA LYS A 136 -19.03 -1.80 -7.68
C LYS A 136 -17.53 -2.08 -7.66
N GLN A 137 -16.75 -1.04 -7.42
CA GLN A 137 -15.31 -1.11 -7.29
C GLN A 137 -14.89 -0.52 -5.95
N THR A 138 -13.99 -1.19 -5.26
CA THR A 138 -13.32 -0.69 -4.07
C THR A 138 -11.85 -0.50 -4.41
N SER A 139 -11.25 0.60 -3.97
CA SER A 139 -9.83 0.89 -4.19
C SER A 139 -9.30 1.52 -2.91
N LEU A 140 -8.44 0.78 -2.20
CA LEU A 140 -7.88 1.20 -0.92
C LEU A 140 -6.36 1.26 -1.04
N TYR A 141 -5.77 2.23 -0.37
CA TYR A 141 -4.34 2.50 -0.37
C TYR A 141 -3.87 2.67 1.07
N VAL A 142 -2.64 2.24 1.36
CA VAL A 142 -2.02 2.50 2.66
C VAL A 142 -1.73 4.01 2.78
N ASN A 143 -2.16 4.62 3.87
CA ASN A 143 -2.04 6.06 4.09
C ASN A 143 -0.62 6.44 4.54
N LEU A 144 0.27 6.57 3.56
CA LEU A 144 1.66 7.00 3.73
C LEU A 144 1.89 8.32 2.99
N ARG A 145 3.05 8.95 3.24
CA ARG A 145 3.43 10.24 2.63
C ARG A 145 2.27 11.24 2.77
N CYS A 146 1.83 11.40 4.00
CA CYS A 146 0.70 12.24 4.35
C CYS A 146 1.09 13.24 5.44
N MET A 147 0.22 14.23 5.65
CA MET A 147 0.36 15.20 6.72
C MET A 147 -1.01 15.52 7.31
N LYS A 148 -1.02 15.88 8.59
CA LYS A 148 -2.19 16.46 9.25
C LYS A 148 -2.03 17.98 9.29
N LEU A 149 -3.04 18.67 8.76
CA LEU A 149 -3.17 20.12 8.87
C LEU A 149 -4.16 20.42 9.99
N LYS A 150 -3.76 21.21 10.97
CA LYS A 150 -4.64 21.63 12.08
C LYS A 150 -4.13 22.94 12.66
N ASP A 151 -5.04 23.91 12.82
CA ASP A 151 -4.77 25.19 13.50
C ASP A 151 -3.56 25.96 12.92
N GLY A 152 -3.34 25.88 11.61
CA GLY A 152 -2.19 26.50 10.93
C GLY A 152 -0.90 25.67 10.98
N ASP A 153 -0.86 24.58 11.75
CA ASP A 153 0.26 23.66 11.82
C ASP A 153 0.13 22.51 10.80
N ALA A 154 1.27 22.10 10.25
CA ALA A 154 1.41 20.91 9.41
C ALA A 154 2.29 19.87 10.11
N ARG A 155 1.72 18.70 10.44
CA ARG A 155 2.46 17.55 10.98
C ARG A 155 2.67 16.52 9.89
N ILE A 156 3.91 16.33 9.46
CA ILE A 156 4.27 15.33 8.44
C ILE A 156 4.61 14.01 9.13
N TYR A 157 4.04 12.91 8.63
CA TYR A 157 4.32 11.58 9.14
C TYR A 157 5.23 10.81 8.19
N ILE A 158 6.30 10.22 8.74
CA ILE A 158 7.29 9.44 7.99
C ILE A 158 7.73 8.24 8.83
N GLY A 159 8.06 7.13 8.16
CA GLY A 159 8.60 5.92 8.78
C GLY A 159 9.52 5.17 7.82
N GLY A 160 10.32 4.28 8.40
CA GLY A 160 11.23 3.35 7.73
C GLY A 160 11.06 1.95 8.30
N GLY A 161 11.38 0.94 7.51
CA GLY A 161 11.46 -0.45 7.98
C GLY A 161 12.74 -0.64 8.77
N ILE A 162 12.68 -1.29 9.92
CA ILE A 162 13.85 -1.57 10.74
C ILE A 162 14.01 -3.07 10.87
N THR A 163 15.17 -3.56 10.47
CA THR A 163 15.63 -4.95 10.62
C THR A 163 16.89 -4.99 11.47
N ARG A 164 17.34 -6.19 11.84
CA ARG A 164 18.58 -6.38 12.62
C ARG A 164 19.80 -5.76 11.95
N ASP A 165 19.83 -5.79 10.62
CA ASP A 165 20.98 -5.35 9.83
C ASP A 165 20.86 -3.86 9.41
N SER A 166 19.88 -3.15 9.98
CA SER A 166 19.67 -1.72 9.71
C SER A 166 20.70 -0.86 10.43
N ASP A 167 21.22 0.14 9.73
CA ASP A 167 22.09 1.15 10.30
C ASP A 167 21.26 2.41 10.67
N PRO A 168 21.26 2.85 11.94
CA PRO A 168 20.42 3.97 12.37
C PRO A 168 20.61 5.28 11.59
N ALA A 169 21.83 5.57 11.14
CA ALA A 169 22.11 6.78 10.38
C ALA A 169 21.53 6.70 8.96
N HIS A 170 21.61 5.54 8.32
CA HIS A 170 20.99 5.31 7.02
C HIS A 170 19.46 5.35 7.11
N GLU A 171 18.85 4.72 8.12
CA GLU A 171 17.40 4.75 8.31
C GLU A 171 16.89 6.17 8.56
N TRP A 172 17.63 6.95 9.36
CA TRP A 172 17.33 8.36 9.55
C TRP A 172 17.35 9.12 8.23
N MET A 173 18.41 8.96 7.43
CA MET A 173 18.51 9.63 6.13
C MET A 173 17.42 9.18 5.15
N GLU A 174 17.00 7.92 5.20
CA GLU A 174 15.85 7.43 4.43
C GLU A 174 14.57 8.18 4.80
N THR A 175 14.27 8.35 6.08
CA THR A 175 13.10 9.12 6.52
C THR A 175 13.18 10.59 6.07
N VAL A 176 14.36 11.22 6.15
CA VAL A 176 14.59 12.59 5.65
C VAL A 176 14.31 12.69 4.14
N ASN A 177 14.72 11.69 3.37
CA ASN A 177 14.45 11.62 1.93
C ASN A 177 12.96 11.42 1.63
N LYS A 178 12.28 10.54 2.36
CA LYS A 178 10.83 10.31 2.25
C LYS A 178 10.02 11.56 2.61
N ALA A 179 10.47 12.35 3.58
CA ALA A 179 9.82 13.60 3.99
C ALA A 179 9.76 14.65 2.86
N GLN A 180 10.72 14.62 1.91
CA GLN A 180 10.78 15.61 0.83
C GLN A 180 9.52 15.66 -0.02
N THR A 181 8.82 14.51 -0.20
CA THR A 181 7.56 14.46 -0.93
C THR A 181 6.50 15.39 -0.34
N MET A 182 6.38 15.44 1.00
CA MET A 182 5.39 16.32 1.65
C MET A 182 5.92 17.73 1.86
N LYS A 183 7.23 17.88 2.10
CA LYS A 183 7.85 19.21 2.21
C LYS A 183 7.70 20.02 0.92
N SER A 184 7.83 19.39 -0.25
CA SER A 184 7.67 20.10 -1.54
C SER A 184 6.24 20.59 -1.78
N VAL A 185 5.23 20.01 -1.11
CA VAL A 185 3.84 20.47 -1.20
C VAL A 185 3.61 21.73 -0.36
N LEU A 186 4.33 21.88 0.75
CA LEU A 186 4.21 23.02 1.67
C LEU A 186 4.99 24.25 1.22
N VAL A 187 6.10 24.05 0.51
CA VAL A 187 6.95 25.14 0.00
C VAL A 187 6.49 25.49 -1.41
N LYS A 188 5.56 26.45 -1.52
CA LYS A 188 5.27 27.17 -2.76
C LYS A 188 5.78 28.60 -2.67
#